data_AF-X0WQE2-F1
#
_entry.id   AF-X0WQE2-F1
#
_cell.length_a   1.000
_cell.length_b   1.000
_cell.length_c   1.000
_cell.angle_alpha   90.00
_cell.angle_beta   90.00
_cell.angle_gamma   90.00
#
_symmetry.space_group_name_H-M   'P 1'
#
loop_
_entity.id
_entity.type
_entity.pdbx_description
1 polymer ?
#
loop_
_entity_poly.entity_id
_entity_poly.type
_entity_poly.pdbx_seq_one_letter_code
_entity_poly.pdbx_strand_id
1 'polypeptide(L)'
;LEDLMNAFEYTDAAIVGKCAHYLYFENGDILAVKFEDREHCYTDFVVGSAMIVKRKVFDKVKFPTDRTVGGDTYFLDNSLKEGFKMYAADRFNYVCVRRSSPELHTWKVKDEERLARCRIVGHTKDYGTHVTC
;
A
#
# COMPACT_ATOMS: atom_id res chain seq x y z
N LEU A 1 5.01 9.55 8.78
CA LEU A 1 5.77 10.06 7.60
C LEU A 1 7.26 9.96 7.86
N GLU A 2 7.71 10.36 9.04
CA GLU A 2 9.09 10.24 9.50
C GLU A 2 9.65 8.81 9.31
N ASP A 3 8.90 7.77 9.68
CA ASP A 3 9.29 6.36 9.50
C ASP A 3 9.69 6.01 8.05
N LEU A 4 8.89 6.47 7.08
CA LEU A 4 9.16 6.24 5.65
C LEU A 4 10.35 7.06 5.14
N MET A 5 10.58 8.25 5.70
CA MET A 5 11.72 9.08 5.34
C MET A 5 13.02 8.52 5.90
N ASN A 6 13.01 8.04 7.14
CA ASN A 6 14.16 7.43 7.82
C ASN A 6 14.65 6.18 7.07
N ALA A 7 13.77 5.47 6.37
CA ALA A 7 14.15 4.35 5.51
C ALA A 7 15.16 4.71 4.41
N PHE A 8 15.21 5.97 3.97
CA PHE A 8 16.24 6.39 3.02
C PHE A 8 17.62 6.59 3.64
N GLU A 9 17.74 6.66 4.97
CA GLU A 9 19.01 6.82 5.67
C GLU A 9 19.76 5.51 5.80
N TYR A 10 19.03 4.39 5.95
CA TYR A 10 19.62 3.06 6.14
C TYR A 10 19.44 2.12 4.94
N THR A 11 18.81 2.56 3.84
CA THR A 11 18.69 1.79 2.60
C THR A 11 19.16 2.57 1.39
N ASP A 12 19.59 1.85 0.35
CA ASP A 12 19.91 2.43 -0.96
C ASP A 12 18.68 2.52 -1.90
N ALA A 13 17.47 2.30 -1.35
CA ALA A 13 16.24 2.35 -2.12
C ALA A 13 15.99 3.74 -2.73
N ALA A 14 15.41 3.75 -3.92
CA ALA A 14 14.94 4.96 -4.58
C ALA A 14 13.45 5.20 -4.37
N ILE A 15 12.72 4.15 -3.95
CA ILE A 15 11.31 4.15 -3.64
C ILE A 15 11.15 3.48 -2.28
N VAL A 16 10.51 4.14 -1.33
CA VAL A 16 10.15 3.54 -0.03
C VAL A 16 8.64 3.62 0.10
N GLY A 17 8.00 2.56 0.56
CA GLY A 17 6.57 2.61 0.84
C GLY A 17 6.13 1.55 1.81
N LYS A 18 4.82 1.39 1.91
CA LYS A 18 4.19 0.34 2.73
C LYS A 18 3.75 -0.81 1.84
N CYS A 19 4.27 -2.01 2.09
CA CYS A 19 3.81 -3.23 1.43
C CYS A 19 2.77 -3.92 2.31
N ALA A 20 3.13 -4.22 3.56
CA ALA A 20 2.18 -4.48 4.61
C ALA A 20 1.33 -3.24 4.89
N HIS A 21 0.01 -3.38 5.00
CA HIS A 21 -0.88 -2.26 5.28
C HIS A 21 -2.20 -2.71 5.88
N TYR A 22 -2.84 -1.79 6.62
CA TYR A 22 -4.20 -1.96 7.09
C TYR A 22 -5.21 -1.72 5.96
N LEU A 23 -6.24 -2.56 5.94
CA LEU A 23 -7.43 -2.43 5.13
C LEU A 23 -8.63 -2.28 6.07
N TYR A 24 -9.40 -1.21 5.87
CA TYR A 24 -10.64 -1.01 6.59
C TYR A 24 -11.83 -1.16 5.64
N PHE A 25 -12.70 -2.12 5.91
CA PHE A 25 -13.93 -2.35 5.16
C PHE A 25 -15.09 -1.71 5.92
N GLU A 26 -15.62 -0.61 5.39
CA GLU A 26 -16.79 0.06 6.00
C GLU A 26 -18.01 -0.86 6.00
N ASN A 27 -18.15 -1.70 4.97
CA ASN A 27 -19.16 -2.74 4.96
C ASN A 27 -18.75 -3.86 5.92
N GLY A 28 -19.31 -3.84 7.13
CA GLY A 28 -19.05 -4.83 8.19
C GLY A 28 -18.07 -4.38 9.27
N ASP A 29 -17.61 -3.12 9.22
CA ASP A 29 -16.69 -2.50 10.17
C ASP A 29 -15.45 -3.38 10.44
N ILE A 30 -14.84 -3.92 9.37
CA ILE A 30 -13.74 -4.90 9.49
C ILE A 30 -12.39 -4.24 9.28
N LEU A 31 -11.50 -4.38 10.26
CA LEU A 31 -10.08 -4.06 10.12
C LEU A 31 -9.29 -5.33 9.83
N ALA A 32 -8.48 -5.31 8.78
CA ALA A 32 -7.61 -6.41 8.39
C ALA A 32 -6.21 -5.91 8.01
N VAL A 33 -5.22 -6.80 8.02
CA VAL A 33 -3.85 -6.55 7.54
C VAL A 33 -3.59 -7.40 6.31
N LYS A 34 -3.05 -6.78 5.27
CA LYS A 34 -2.58 -7.46 4.07
C LYS A 34 -1.05 -7.50 4.04
N PHE A 35 -0.49 -8.59 3.52
CA PHE A 35 0.96 -8.80 3.36
C PHE A 35 1.73 -8.56 4.66
N GLU A 36 1.22 -9.10 5.77
CA GLU A 36 1.75 -8.80 7.10
C GLU A 36 3.20 -9.22 7.33
N ASP A 37 3.69 -10.13 6.50
CA ASP A 37 5.03 -10.69 6.42
C ASP A 37 6.00 -9.83 5.58
N ARG A 38 5.51 -8.76 4.94
CA ARG A 38 6.29 -7.88 4.05
C ARG A 38 6.54 -6.51 4.67
N GLU A 39 7.26 -6.51 5.78
CA GLU A 39 7.76 -5.32 6.47
C GLU A 39 9.29 -5.35 6.56
N HIS A 40 9.91 -4.18 6.58
CA HIS A 40 11.35 -3.99 6.70
C HIS A 40 12.18 -4.86 5.73
N CYS A 41 11.76 -4.90 4.46
CA CYS A 41 12.41 -5.71 3.44
C CYS A 41 12.45 -5.01 2.08
N TYR A 42 13.42 -5.39 1.26
CA TYR A 42 13.39 -5.04 -0.15
C TYR A 42 12.25 -5.78 -0.84
N THR A 43 11.54 -5.07 -1.70
CA THR A 43 10.30 -5.54 -2.32
C THR A 43 10.24 -5.12 -3.78
N ASP A 44 9.38 -5.78 -4.54
CA ASP A 44 8.96 -5.39 -5.89
C ASP A 44 7.67 -4.56 -5.88
N PHE A 45 7.01 -4.46 -4.73
CA PHE A 45 5.70 -3.83 -4.61
C PHE A 45 5.56 -3.03 -3.31
N VAL A 46 5.03 -1.81 -3.46
CA VAL A 46 4.51 -0.96 -2.37
C VAL A 46 3.15 -0.39 -2.79
N VAL A 47 2.32 -0.04 -1.82
CA VAL A 47 1.01 0.56 -2.09
C VAL A 47 1.21 1.97 -2.66
N GLY A 48 0.61 2.25 -3.83
CA GLY A 48 0.83 3.51 -4.54
C GLY A 48 0.40 4.78 -3.78
N SER A 49 -0.60 4.68 -2.90
CA SER A 49 -1.01 5.79 -2.02
C SER A 49 -0.21 5.88 -0.71
N ALA A 50 0.79 5.01 -0.52
CA ALA A 50 1.65 4.95 0.66
C ALA A 50 3.13 4.78 0.28
N MET A 51 3.59 5.52 -0.72
CA MET A 51 4.99 5.52 -1.16
C MET A 51 5.59 6.92 -1.25
N ILE A 52 6.90 6.98 -1.05
CA ILE A 52 7.76 8.13 -1.26
C ILE A 52 8.77 7.74 -2.32
N VAL A 53 8.92 8.61 -3.32
CA VAL A 53 9.77 8.37 -4.48
C VAL A 53 10.84 9.46 -4.54
N LYS A 54 12.13 9.07 -4.62
CA LYS A 54 13.20 10.04 -4.86
C LYS A 54 12.99 10.71 -6.21
N ARG A 55 13.16 12.04 -6.25
CA ARG A 55 12.96 12.83 -7.48
C ARG A 55 13.69 12.27 -8.71
N LYS A 56 14.91 11.75 -8.54
CA LYS A 56 15.74 11.15 -9.60
C LYS A 56 15.06 10.00 -10.37
N VAL A 57 14.08 9.32 -9.77
CA VAL A 57 13.33 8.25 -10.43
C VAL A 57 12.50 8.83 -11.58
N PHE A 58 11.95 10.03 -11.40
CA PHE A 58 11.11 10.70 -12.41
C PHE A 58 11.88 11.18 -13.64
N ASP A 59 13.20 11.25 -13.57
CA ASP A 59 14.06 11.54 -14.71
C ASP A 59 14.13 10.36 -15.70
N LYS A 60 13.74 9.16 -15.24
CA LYS A 60 13.77 7.90 -16.01
C LYS A 60 12.39 7.30 -16.21
N VAL A 61 11.55 7.33 -15.20
CA VAL A 61 10.23 6.67 -15.20
C VAL A 61 9.13 7.69 -14.94
N LYS A 62 8.09 7.68 -15.77
CA LYS A 62 6.93 8.55 -15.62
C LYS A 62 5.66 7.73 -15.44
N PHE A 63 4.70 8.32 -14.74
CA PHE A 63 3.35 7.76 -14.71
C PHE A 63 2.74 7.77 -16.11
N PRO A 64 1.97 6.73 -16.47
CA PRO A 64 1.32 6.67 -17.76
C PRO A 64 0.19 7.71 -17.84
N THR A 65 0.09 8.41 -18.96
CA THR A 65 -0.94 9.44 -19.19
C THR A 65 -2.20 8.90 -19.84
N ASP A 66 -2.14 7.67 -20.36
CA ASP A 66 -3.20 7.00 -21.15
C ASP A 66 -4.13 6.12 -20.29
N ARG A 67 -3.85 5.98 -18.99
CA ARG A 67 -4.61 5.08 -18.11
C ARG A 67 -4.80 5.69 -16.72
N THR A 68 -6.00 5.50 -16.18
CA THR A 68 -6.37 5.91 -14.82
C THR A 68 -6.27 4.76 -13.82
N VAL A 69 -6.23 3.51 -14.29
CA VAL A 69 -6.16 2.30 -13.46
C VAL A 69 -4.83 1.59 -13.68
N GLY A 70 -4.19 1.16 -12.58
CA GLY A 70 -2.91 0.45 -12.65
C GLY A 70 -1.70 1.33 -12.98
N GLY A 71 -1.85 2.65 -12.92
CA GLY A 71 -0.75 3.60 -13.13
C GLY A 71 0.41 3.37 -12.15
N ASP A 72 0.09 3.11 -10.88
CA ASP A 72 1.08 2.81 -9.84
C ASP A 72 1.86 1.53 -10.15
N THR A 73 1.15 0.44 -10.49
CA THR A 73 1.80 -0.82 -10.87
C THR A 73 2.72 -0.65 -12.06
N TYR A 74 2.27 0.08 -13.09
CA TYR A 74 3.10 0.41 -14.25
C TYR A 74 4.35 1.20 -13.82
N PHE A 75 4.20 2.21 -12.96
CA PHE A 75 5.31 3.03 -12.50
C PHE A 75 6.33 2.20 -11.71
N LEU A 76 5.86 1.34 -10.80
CA LEU A 76 6.72 0.47 -10.01
C LEU A 76 7.47 -0.55 -10.90
N ASP A 77 6.76 -1.25 -11.78
CA ASP A 77 7.37 -2.23 -12.68
C ASP A 77 8.47 -1.61 -13.56
N ASN A 78 8.23 -0.41 -14.10
CA ASN A 78 9.24 0.30 -14.89
C ASN A 78 10.39 0.82 -14.03
N SER A 79 10.13 1.19 -12.78
CA SER A 79 11.20 1.58 -11.85
C SER A 79 12.15 0.42 -11.54
N LEU A 80 11.62 -0.80 -11.34
CA LEU A 80 12.43 -2.00 -11.18
C LEU A 80 13.27 -2.30 -12.44
N LYS A 81 12.67 -2.15 -13.63
CA LYS A 81 13.37 -2.36 -14.91
C LYS A 81 14.51 -1.37 -15.14
N GLU A 82 14.37 -0.13 -14.67
CA GLU A 82 15.44 0.88 -14.67
C GLU A 82 16.50 0.66 -13.57
N GLY A 83 16.35 -0.42 -12.77
CA GLY A 83 17.30 -0.79 -11.72
C GLY A 83 17.11 -0.06 -10.39
N PHE A 84 15.99 0.66 -10.22
CA PHE A 84 15.67 1.28 -8.93
C PHE A 84 15.21 0.24 -7.92
N LYS A 85 15.81 0.26 -6.73
CA LYS A 85 15.41 -0.58 -5.61
C LYS A 85 14.24 0.02 -4.86
N MET A 86 13.37 -0.84 -4.35
CA MET A 86 12.25 -0.45 -3.48
C MET A 86 12.35 -1.12 -2.12
N TYR A 87 11.86 -0.43 -1.10
CA TYR A 87 11.87 -0.93 0.26
C TYR A 87 10.50 -0.77 0.92
N ALA A 88 10.04 -1.82 1.58
CA ALA A 88 8.85 -1.83 2.42
C ALA A 88 9.22 -1.48 3.87
N ALA A 89 8.68 -0.37 4.38
CA ALA A 89 8.76 -0.04 5.80
C ALA A 89 7.66 -0.78 6.59
N ASP A 90 7.36 -0.32 7.81
CA ASP A 90 6.26 -0.83 8.64
C ASP A 90 4.87 -0.55 8.03
N ARG A 91 3.84 -1.21 8.55
CA ARG A 91 2.42 -1.04 8.16
C ARG A 91 1.69 0.12 8.85
N PHE A 92 2.26 0.77 9.86
CA PHE A 92 1.55 1.73 10.72
C PHE A 92 1.31 3.07 10.01
N ASN A 93 0.50 3.94 10.62
CA ASN A 93 0.25 5.30 10.14
C ASN A 93 -0.37 5.38 8.73
N TYR A 94 -0.96 4.30 8.23
CA TYR A 94 -1.67 4.23 6.95
C TYR A 94 -2.76 3.16 6.97
N VAL A 95 -3.93 3.52 6.44
CA VAL A 95 -5.06 2.60 6.24
C VAL A 95 -5.68 2.84 4.87
N CYS A 96 -5.91 1.76 4.13
CA CYS A 96 -6.66 1.79 2.89
C CYS A 96 -8.14 1.54 3.20
N VAL A 97 -8.95 2.61 3.14
CA VAL A 97 -10.39 2.54 3.39
C VAL A 97 -11.13 2.07 2.14
N ARG A 98 -11.85 0.96 2.28
CA ARG A 98 -12.81 0.44 1.31
C ARG A 98 -14.19 0.95 1.69
N ARG A 99 -14.63 1.98 0.97
CA ARG A 99 -15.92 2.59 1.21
C ARG A 99 -17.06 1.66 0.82
N SER A 100 -18.12 1.69 1.61
CA SER A 100 -19.36 1.03 1.26
C SER A 100 -20.01 1.73 0.06
N SER A 101 -20.37 0.99 -0.98
CA SER A 101 -21.21 1.48 -2.08
C SER A 101 -22.57 0.80 -1.97
N PRO A 102 -23.68 1.56 -1.88
CA PRO A 102 -25.03 0.97 -1.78
C PRO A 102 -25.45 0.16 -3.01
N GLU A 103 -24.84 0.39 -4.18
CA GLU A 103 -25.44 0.01 -5.47
C GLU A 103 -24.76 -1.17 -6.18
N LEU A 104 -23.64 -1.71 -5.68
CA LEU A 104 -22.83 -2.67 -6.44
C LEU A 104 -22.51 -3.95 -5.66
N HIS A 105 -23.33 -4.98 -5.86
CA HIS A 105 -23.08 -6.36 -5.37
C HIS A 105 -21.71 -6.91 -5.78
N THR A 106 -21.15 -6.47 -6.89
CA THR A 106 -19.83 -6.88 -7.40
C THR A 106 -18.66 -6.46 -6.49
N TRP A 107 -18.85 -5.46 -5.63
CA TRP A 107 -17.82 -5.06 -4.67
C TRP A 107 -17.79 -5.92 -3.42
N LYS A 108 -18.94 -6.47 -2.99
CA LYS A 108 -19.00 -7.41 -1.84
C LYS A 108 -18.18 -8.68 -2.09
N VAL A 109 -18.34 -9.30 -3.26
CA VAL A 109 -17.55 -10.48 -3.66
C VAL A 109 -16.06 -10.14 -3.74
N LYS A 110 -15.72 -8.96 -4.28
CA LYS A 110 -14.34 -8.47 -4.36
C LYS A 110 -13.72 -8.14 -3.01
N ASP A 111 -14.53 -7.75 -2.03
CA ASP A 111 -14.09 -7.49 -0.66
C ASP A 111 -13.89 -8.80 0.10
N GLU A 112 -14.79 -9.78 -0.06
CA GLU A 112 -14.64 -11.14 0.47
C GLU A 112 -13.38 -11.83 -0.07
N GLU A 113 -13.13 -11.78 -1.37
CA GLU A 113 -11.91 -12.32 -1.99
C GLU A 113 -10.64 -11.64 -1.46
N ARG A 114 -10.70 -10.34 -1.15
CA ARG A 114 -9.59 -9.59 -0.55
C ARG A 114 -9.39 -10.00 0.90
N LEU A 115 -10.47 -10.03 1.69
CA LEU A 115 -10.48 -10.43 3.09
C LEU A 115 -9.92 -11.84 3.28
N ALA A 116 -10.25 -12.77 2.38
CA ALA A 116 -9.72 -14.14 2.41
C ALA A 116 -8.19 -14.22 2.30
N ARG A 117 -7.53 -13.16 1.81
CA ARG A 117 -6.07 -13.05 1.69
C ARG A 117 -5.46 -12.11 2.74
N CYS A 118 -6.23 -11.71 3.74
CA CYS A 118 -5.80 -10.80 4.79
C CYS A 118 -5.96 -11.48 6.15
N ARG A 119 -5.16 -11.06 7.13
CA ARG A 119 -5.40 -11.39 8.52
C ARG A 119 -6.41 -10.41 9.09
N ILE A 120 -7.52 -10.91 9.62
CA ILE A 120 -8.51 -10.08 10.32
C ILE A 120 -7.92 -9.64 11.66
N VAL A 121 -7.95 -8.33 11.93
CA VAL A 121 -7.57 -7.75 13.23
C VAL A 121 -8.78 -7.75 14.15
N GLY A 122 -9.95 -7.37 13.63
CA GLY A 122 -11.21 -7.38 14.36
C GLY A 122 -12.31 -6.60 13.66
N HIS A 123 -13.49 -6.60 14.28
CA HIS A 123 -14.61 -5.75 13.90
C HIS A 123 -14.62 -4.50 14.80
N THR A 124 -14.38 -3.33 14.23
CA THR A 124 -14.32 -2.06 14.96
C THR A 124 -14.67 -0.91 14.05
N LYS A 125 -15.39 0.08 14.59
CA LYS A 125 -15.57 1.39 13.92
C LYS A 125 -14.39 2.32 14.17
N ASP A 126 -13.67 2.09 15.26
CA ASP A 126 -12.48 2.83 15.63
C ASP A 126 -11.25 2.05 15.18
N TYR A 127 -10.94 2.13 13.89
CA TYR A 127 -9.71 1.59 13.32
C TYR A 127 -8.50 2.48 13.60
N GLY A 128 -8.71 3.75 13.96
CA GLY A 128 -7.63 4.72 14.15
C GLY A 128 -6.66 4.29 15.25
N THR A 129 -7.21 3.87 16.39
CA THR A 129 -6.44 3.37 17.56
C THR A 129 -5.60 2.13 17.28
N HIS A 130 -5.95 1.35 16.25
CA HIS A 130 -5.23 0.14 15.87
C HIS A 130 -4.13 0.39 14.83
N VAL A 131 -4.20 1.53 14.13
CA VAL A 131 -3.30 1.88 13.01
C VAL A 131 -2.14 2.76 13.46
N THR A 132 -2.32 3.51 14.54
CA THR A 132 -1.27 4.32 15.17
C THR A 132 -0.47 3.49 16.17
N CYS A 133 0.85 3.53 16.04
CA CYS A 133 1.80 3.04 17.04
C CYS A 133 1.90 4.03 18.20
#